data_AF-A0A2D4NPU9-F1
#
_entry.id   AF-A0A2D4NPU9-F1
#
_cell.length_a   1.000
_cell.length_b   1.000
_cell.length_c   1.000
_cell.angle_alpha   90.00
_cell.angle_beta   90.00
_cell.angle_gamma   90.00
#
_symmetry.space_group_name_H-M   'P 1'
#
loop_
_entity.id
_entity.type
_entity.pdbx_description
1 polymer ?
#
loop_
_entity_poly.entity_id
_entity_poly.type
_entity_poly.pdbx_seq_one_letter_code
_entity_poly.pdbx_strand_id
1 'polypeptide(L)'
;KMNVLPRILFLFQNTPIKLENKFFKELNKITTKFIWLGKKPRIKLSSLQDTRCRSGFGLPAWELYYKAAILTWIKDWANLRNKRVLTLEGHDLEIGWHAFMWNLGEKIYTHFNRHIIRCSLLKLWKEIKQKHYMK
;
A
#
# COMPACT_ATOMS: atom_id res chain seq x y z
N LYS A 1 -3.78 5.35 24.26
CA LYS A 1 -4.40 5.06 22.92
C LYS A 1 -3.48 5.64 21.85
N MET A 2 -3.14 4.90 20.79
CA MET A 2 -2.18 5.36 19.76
C MET A 2 -2.84 6.37 18.80
N ASN A 3 -2.19 7.51 18.57
CA ASN A 3 -2.67 8.57 17.66
C ASN A 3 -1.92 8.60 16.31
N VAL A 4 -0.72 8.03 16.24
CA VAL A 4 0.14 8.09 15.04
C VAL A 4 -0.40 7.20 13.91
N LEU A 5 -0.78 5.96 14.22
CA LEU A 5 -1.29 5.01 13.22
C LEU A 5 -2.45 5.56 12.37
N PRO A 6 -3.55 6.07 12.94
CA PRO A 6 -4.67 6.56 12.12
C PRO A 6 -4.25 7.75 11.23
N ARG A 7 -3.32 8.60 11.69
CA ARG A 7 -2.81 9.72 10.89
C ARG A 7 -1.97 9.25 9.71
N ILE A 8 -1.08 8.29 9.92
CA ILE A 8 -0.27 7.70 8.84
C ILE A 8 -1.15 6.91 7.87
N LEU A 9 -2.14 6.17 8.39
CA LEU A 9 -3.07 5.39 7.56
C LEU A 9 -3.89 6.30 6.65
N PHE A 10 -4.35 7.44 7.16
CA PHE A 10 -5.01 8.46 6.35
C PHE A 10 -4.10 8.91 5.19
N LEU A 11 -2.81 9.17 5.44
CA LEU A 11 -1.89 9.53 4.37
C LEU A 11 -1.74 8.40 3.35
N PHE A 12 -1.53 7.15 3.78
CA PHE A 12 -1.44 6.02 2.84
C PHE A 12 -2.69 5.84 1.99
N GLN A 13 -3.87 6.12 2.55
CA GLN A 13 -5.12 6.08 1.80
C GLN A 13 -5.29 7.27 0.85
N ASN A 14 -4.88 8.48 1.21
CA ASN A 14 -5.09 9.65 0.35
C ASN A 14 -3.97 9.88 -0.67
N THR A 15 -2.76 9.37 -0.41
CA THR A 15 -1.60 9.54 -1.30
C THR A 15 -1.07 8.19 -1.77
N PRO A 16 -1.70 7.58 -2.80
CA PRO A 16 -1.22 6.35 -3.43
C PRO A 16 0.05 6.61 -4.27
N ILE A 17 1.16 6.88 -3.60
CA ILE A 17 2.48 7.10 -4.17
C ILE A 17 3.36 5.88 -3.88
N LYS A 18 4.22 5.50 -4.82
CA LYS A 18 5.20 4.43 -4.59
C LYS A 18 6.16 4.81 -3.47
N LEU A 19 6.05 4.10 -2.34
CA LEU A 19 6.99 4.21 -1.24
C LEU A 19 8.09 3.14 -1.35
N GLU A 20 9.33 3.55 -1.10
CA GLU A 20 10.47 2.64 -1.06
C GLU A 20 10.59 1.90 0.28
N ASN A 21 11.22 0.72 0.26
CA ASN A 21 11.51 -0.06 1.47
C ASN A 21 12.34 0.71 2.50
N LYS A 22 13.17 1.66 2.07
CA LYS A 22 13.96 2.53 2.97
C LYS A 22 13.06 3.37 3.88
N PHE A 23 11.96 3.91 3.35
CA PHE A 23 11.00 4.71 4.11
C PHE A 23 10.39 3.88 5.25
N PHE A 24 9.96 2.65 4.96
CA PHE A 24 9.39 1.77 5.99
C PHE A 24 10.42 1.35 7.04
N LYS A 25 11.69 1.16 6.66
CA LYS A 25 12.78 0.87 7.60
C LYS A 25 13.01 2.04 8.56
N GLU A 26 13.05 3.27 8.06
CA GLU A 26 13.19 4.46 8.91
C GLU A 26 11.97 4.66 9.82
N LEU A 27 10.74 4.48 9.32
CA LEU A 27 9.54 4.52 10.17
C LEU A 27 9.58 3.47 11.29
N ASN A 28 9.99 2.25 10.98
CA ASN A 28 10.16 1.20 11.97
C ASN A 28 11.26 1.53 12.99
N LYS A 29 12.35 2.17 12.57
CA LYS A 29 13.43 2.63 13.46
C LYS A 29 12.96 3.73 14.41
N ILE A 30 12.21 4.70 13.93
CA ILE A 30 11.61 5.76 14.78
C ILE A 30 10.63 5.13 15.77
N THR A 31 9.78 4.22 15.30
CA THR A 31 8.78 3.53 16.13
C THR A 31 9.45 2.69 17.22
N THR A 32 10.50 1.94 16.89
CA THR A 32 11.25 1.14 17.88
C THR A 32 12.01 2.03 18.86
N LYS A 33 12.64 3.12 18.41
CA LYS A 33 13.29 4.09 19.29
C LYS A 33 12.30 4.72 20.28
N PHE A 34 11.08 5.02 19.83
CA PHE A 34 10.02 5.54 20.68
C PHE A 34 9.58 4.51 21.74
N ILE A 35 9.29 3.27 21.34
CA ILE A 35 8.86 2.19 22.25
C ILE A 35 9.90 1.93 23.34
N TRP A 36 11.18 1.89 22.96
CA TRP A 36 12.27 1.59 23.88
C TRP A 36 12.87 2.83 24.54
N LEU A 37 12.32 4.03 24.31
CA LEU A 37 12.84 5.30 24.82
C LEU A 37 14.35 5.47 24.55
N GLY A 38 14.81 5.09 23.36
CA GLY A 38 16.21 5.11 22.96
C GLY A 38 17.08 3.99 23.56
N LYS A 39 16.53 3.11 24.41
CA LYS A 39 17.22 1.93 24.93
C LYS A 39 17.29 0.81 23.90
N LYS A 40 18.16 -0.18 24.14
CA LYS A 40 18.29 -1.37 23.29
C LYS A 40 16.98 -2.16 23.27
N PRO A 41 16.45 -2.51 22.08
CA PRO A 41 15.26 -3.35 21.95
C PRO A 41 15.43 -4.70 22.67
N ARG A 42 14.46 -5.06 23.52
CA ARG A 42 14.46 -6.36 24.24
C ARG A 42 13.68 -7.45 23.50
N ILE A 43 12.74 -7.05 22.64
CA ILE A 43 11.87 -7.97 21.89
C ILE A 43 12.08 -7.70 20.39
N LYS A 44 12.11 -8.77 19.59
CA LYS A 44 12.18 -8.67 18.12
C LYS A 44 10.96 -7.91 17.58
N LEU A 45 11.20 -7.04 16.59
CA LEU A 45 10.13 -6.24 15.99
C LEU A 45 9.01 -7.08 15.38
N SER A 46 9.36 -8.20 14.73
CA SER A 46 8.38 -9.14 14.17
C SER A 46 7.42 -9.69 15.22
N SER A 47 7.92 -10.01 16.42
CA SER A 47 7.09 -10.46 17.54
C SER A 47 6.19 -9.35 18.09
N LEU A 48 6.68 -8.09 18.11
CA LEU A 48 5.85 -6.94 18.50
C LEU A 48 4.69 -6.71 17.51
N GLN A 49 4.96 -6.91 16.21
CA GLN A 49 3.99 -6.71 15.13
C GLN A 49 2.97 -7.83 14.98
N ASP A 50 3.25 -9.00 15.56
CA ASP A 50 2.31 -10.11 15.50
C ASP A 50 1.03 -9.81 16.31
N THR A 51 -0.01 -10.54 15.97
CA THR A 51 -1.31 -10.49 16.66
C THR A 51 -1.21 -11.03 18.07
N ARG A 52 -2.10 -10.58 18.96
CA ARG A 52 -2.16 -11.10 20.35
C ARG A 52 -2.36 -12.61 20.41
N CYS A 53 -3.09 -13.18 19.45
CA CYS A 53 -3.31 -14.63 19.36
C CYS A 53 -2.00 -15.42 19.14
N ARG A 54 -0.97 -14.78 18.57
CA ARG A 54 0.36 -15.37 18.34
C ARG A 54 1.40 -14.81 19.31
N SER A 55 0.98 -14.40 20.51
CA SER A 55 1.83 -13.83 21.55
C SER A 55 2.49 -12.49 21.17
N GLY A 56 1.91 -11.77 20.21
CA GLY A 56 2.38 -10.45 19.81
C GLY A 56 1.66 -9.29 20.52
N PHE A 57 2.12 -8.08 20.25
CA PHE A 57 1.60 -6.85 20.88
C PHE A 57 0.69 -6.03 19.94
N GLY A 58 0.51 -6.46 18.70
CA GLY A 58 -0.31 -5.77 17.71
C GLY A 58 0.29 -4.43 17.24
N LEU A 59 1.62 -4.29 17.28
CA LEU A 59 2.29 -3.11 16.76
C LEU A 59 2.06 -3.01 15.24
N PRO A 60 1.77 -1.82 14.67
CA PRO A 60 1.52 -1.71 13.26
C PRO A 60 2.78 -2.02 12.43
N ALA A 61 2.63 -2.96 11.49
CA ALA A 61 3.60 -3.18 10.43
C ALA A 61 3.32 -2.21 9.27
N TRP A 62 4.03 -1.07 9.24
CA TRP A 62 3.75 0.03 8.31
C TRP A 62 3.67 -0.38 6.84
N GLU A 63 4.55 -1.28 6.39
CA GLU A 63 4.55 -1.79 5.02
C GLU A 63 3.27 -2.58 4.70
N LEU A 64 2.77 -3.39 5.64
CA LEU A 64 1.53 -4.15 5.46
C LEU A 64 0.31 -3.22 5.41
N TYR A 65 0.26 -2.21 6.29
CA TYR A 65 -0.81 -1.22 6.27
C TYR A 65 -0.84 -0.41 4.97
N TYR A 66 0.33 -0.01 4.46
CA TYR A 66 0.45 0.65 3.16
C TYR A 66 -0.07 -0.23 2.02
N LYS A 67 0.35 -1.51 1.96
CA LYS A 67 -0.14 -2.45 0.96
C LYS A 67 -1.65 -2.65 1.05
N ALA A 68 -2.20 -2.77 2.26
CA ALA A 68 -3.63 -2.89 2.48
C ALA A 68 -4.40 -1.66 2.01
N ALA A 69 -3.90 -0.45 2.28
CA ALA A 69 -4.50 0.79 1.81
C ALA A 69 -4.53 0.86 0.27
N ILE A 70 -3.46 0.44 -0.40
CA ILE A 70 -3.45 0.40 -1.86
C ILE A 70 -4.38 -0.69 -2.41
N LEU A 71 -4.49 -1.83 -1.74
CA LEU A 71 -5.46 -2.85 -2.11
C LEU A 71 -6.90 -2.33 -1.99
N THR A 72 -7.21 -1.44 -1.03
CA THR A 72 -8.53 -0.82 -0.98
C THR A 72 -8.83 0.02 -2.23
N TRP A 73 -7.85 0.78 -2.74
CA TRP A 73 -7.99 1.49 -4.02
C TRP A 73 -8.21 0.54 -5.19
N ILE A 74 -7.40 -0.51 -5.29
CA ILE A 74 -7.51 -1.50 -6.38
C ILE A 74 -8.86 -2.21 -6.34
N LYS A 75 -9.35 -2.56 -5.15
CA LYS A 75 -10.67 -3.15 -4.95
C LYS A 75 -11.78 -2.19 -5.37
N ASP A 76 -11.69 -0.92 -4.99
CA ASP A 76 -12.70 0.07 -5.34
C ASP A 76 -12.72 0.38 -6.83
N TRP A 77 -11.54 0.38 -7.47
CA TRP A 77 -11.40 0.38 -8.93
C TRP A 77 -12.13 -0.85 -9.51
N ALA A 78 -11.72 -2.07 -9.17
CA ALA A 78 -12.30 -3.31 -9.71
C ALA A 78 -13.83 -3.40 -9.58
N ASN A 79 -14.41 -2.86 -8.50
CA ASN A 79 -15.85 -2.90 -8.26
C ASN A 79 -16.67 -1.91 -9.10
N LEU A 80 -16.05 -0.93 -9.77
CA LEU A 80 -16.71 0.01 -10.68
C LEU A 80 -17.89 0.81 -10.08
N ARG A 81 -18.04 0.85 -8.76
CA ARG A 81 -19.23 1.43 -8.10
C ARG A 81 -19.27 2.96 -8.15
N ASN A 82 -18.11 3.61 -8.09
CA ASN A 82 -18.03 5.08 -8.02
C ASN A 82 -17.92 5.72 -9.40
N LYS A 83 -19.07 5.89 -10.07
CA LYS A 83 -19.14 6.44 -11.43
C LYS A 83 -18.49 7.83 -11.57
N ARG A 84 -18.60 8.70 -10.56
CA ARG A 84 -18.01 10.06 -10.61
C ARG A 84 -16.49 10.02 -10.69
N VAL A 85 -15.84 9.28 -9.81
CA VAL A 85 -14.38 9.12 -9.81
C VAL A 85 -13.93 8.43 -11.10
N LEU A 86 -14.66 7.40 -11.54
CA LEU A 86 -14.38 6.70 -12.80
C LEU A 86 -14.45 7.62 -14.02
N THR A 87 -15.42 8.53 -14.08
CA THR A 87 -15.53 9.49 -15.20
C THR A 87 -14.41 10.53 -15.16
N LEU A 88 -14.12 11.10 -13.98
CA LEU A 88 -13.08 12.12 -13.83
C LEU A 88 -11.70 11.57 -14.13
N GLU A 89 -11.38 10.41 -13.57
CA GLU A 89 -10.08 9.81 -13.81
C GLU A 89 -10.03 9.29 -15.27
N GLY A 90 -11.14 8.71 -15.76
CA GLY A 90 -11.36 8.02 -17.05
C GLY A 90 -11.44 8.82 -18.32
N HIS A 91 -11.48 10.14 -18.20
CA HIS A 91 -11.69 11.04 -19.33
C HIS A 91 -10.67 10.84 -20.47
N ASP A 92 -9.41 10.52 -20.15
CA ASP A 92 -8.32 10.47 -21.14
C ASP A 92 -7.87 9.04 -21.51
N LEU A 93 -8.74 8.03 -21.39
CA LEU A 93 -8.37 6.64 -21.68
C LEU A 93 -9.21 5.98 -22.77
N GLU A 94 -8.49 5.35 -23.69
CA GLU A 94 -9.04 4.58 -24.80
C GLU A 94 -9.69 3.25 -24.35
N ILE A 95 -9.27 2.73 -23.19
CA ILE A 95 -9.73 1.45 -22.63
C ILE A 95 -10.12 1.66 -21.17
N GLY A 96 -11.15 0.94 -20.72
CA GLY A 96 -11.50 0.87 -19.31
C GLY A 96 -10.33 0.38 -18.45
N TRP A 97 -9.85 1.24 -17.57
CA TRP A 97 -8.99 1.06 -16.38
C TRP A 97 -8.75 -0.39 -15.91
N HIS A 98 -9.82 -1.12 -15.69
CA HIS A 98 -9.82 -2.50 -15.18
C HIS A 98 -9.05 -3.44 -16.09
N ALA A 99 -9.03 -3.19 -17.41
CA ALA A 99 -8.23 -3.94 -18.36
C ALA A 99 -6.73 -3.91 -18.01
N PHE A 100 -6.21 -2.81 -17.45
CA PHE A 100 -4.79 -2.69 -17.08
C PHE A 100 -4.40 -3.58 -15.88
N MET A 101 -5.36 -4.01 -15.05
CA MET A 101 -5.08 -4.93 -13.95
C MET A 101 -4.96 -6.40 -14.41
N TRP A 102 -5.64 -6.76 -15.51
CA TRP A 102 -5.66 -8.12 -16.07
C TRP A 102 -4.68 -8.33 -17.23
N ASN A 103 -4.37 -7.28 -18.00
CA ASN A 103 -3.44 -7.39 -19.13
C ASN A 103 -2.02 -7.72 -18.66
N LEU A 104 -1.58 -8.93 -19.02
CA LEU A 104 -0.22 -9.46 -18.84
C LEU A 104 0.77 -8.94 -19.88
N GLY A 105 0.28 -8.32 -20.96
CA GLY A 105 1.09 -7.85 -22.07
C GLY A 105 1.94 -6.63 -21.73
N GLU A 106 3.24 -6.71 -22.04
CA GLU A 106 4.29 -5.72 -21.80
C GLU A 106 4.13 -4.39 -22.56
N LYS A 107 3.04 -4.15 -23.29
CA LYS A 107 2.83 -2.85 -23.93
C LYS A 107 2.66 -1.80 -22.84
N ILE A 108 3.77 -1.12 -22.54
CA ILE A 108 3.84 0.01 -21.62
C ILE A 108 2.91 1.06 -22.21
N TYR A 109 1.69 1.12 -21.70
CA TYR A 109 0.74 2.16 -22.06
C TYR A 109 1.32 3.49 -21.58
N THR A 110 1.99 4.19 -22.49
CA THR A 110 2.79 5.37 -22.21
C THR A 110 1.93 6.47 -21.59
N HIS A 111 0.66 6.58 -22.01
CA HIS A 111 -0.28 7.56 -21.47
C HIS A 111 -0.75 7.23 -20.05
N PHE A 112 -1.20 6.00 -19.80
CA PHE A 112 -1.71 5.59 -18.48
C PHE A 112 -0.62 5.64 -17.39
N ASN A 113 0.61 5.25 -17.73
CA ASN A 113 1.74 5.24 -16.80
C ASN A 113 2.37 6.62 -16.53
N ARG A 114 2.01 7.67 -17.30
CA ARG A 114 2.47 9.04 -17.03
C ARG A 114 1.93 9.57 -15.71
N HIS A 115 0.74 9.15 -15.31
CA HIS A 115 0.16 9.57 -14.04
C HIS A 115 0.83 8.84 -12.87
N ILE A 116 1.48 9.59 -11.98
CA ILE A 116 2.30 9.07 -10.87
C ILE A 116 1.51 8.09 -9.99
N ILE A 117 0.25 8.42 -9.70
CA ILE A 117 -0.63 7.60 -8.86
C ILE A 117 -0.96 6.27 -9.56
N ARG A 118 -1.36 6.32 -10.83
CA ARG A 118 -1.76 5.13 -11.60
C ARG A 118 -0.59 4.17 -11.77
N CYS A 119 0.58 4.72 -12.09
CA CYS A 119 1.83 3.98 -12.21
C CYS A 119 2.23 3.31 -10.88
N SER A 120 2.08 4.03 -9.76
CA SER A 120 2.39 3.50 -8.42
C SER A 120 1.46 2.34 -8.05
N LEU A 121 0.16 2.50 -8.27
CA LEU A 121 -0.86 1.48 -7.99
C LEU A 121 -0.66 0.23 -8.84
N LEU A 122 -0.43 0.37 -10.15
CA LEU A 122 -0.19 -0.77 -11.03
C LEU A 122 1.10 -1.52 -10.69
N LYS A 123 2.20 -0.80 -10.38
CA LYS A 123 3.46 -1.44 -9.99
C LYS A 123 3.26 -2.27 -8.72
N LEU A 124 2.60 -1.72 -7.71
CA LEU A 124 2.35 -2.46 -6.47
C LEU A 124 1.37 -3.62 -6.69
N TRP A 125 0.35 -3.44 -7.53
CA TRP A 125 -0.57 -4.52 -7.91
C TRP A 125 0.19 -5.68 -8.57
N LYS A 126 1.10 -5.39 -9.51
CA LYS A 126 1.93 -6.41 -10.14
C LYS A 126 2.80 -7.15 -9.11
N GLU A 127 3.43 -6.43 -8.19
CA GLU A 127 4.23 -7.02 -7.11
C GLU A 127 3.37 -7.94 -6.21
N ILE A 128 2.17 -7.51 -5.82
CA ILE A 128 1.24 -8.31 -5.00
C ILE A 128 0.73 -9.52 -5.77
N LYS A 129 0.33 -9.34 -7.04
CA LYS A 129 -0.16 -10.40 -7.93
C LYS A 129 0.89 -11.48 -8.11
N GLN A 130 2.13 -11.10 -8.39
CA GLN A 130 3.25 -12.03 -8.52
C GLN A 130 3.51 -12.81 -7.23
N LYS A 131 3.48 -12.12 -6.08
CA LYS A 131 3.76 -12.74 -4.78
C LYS A 131 2.68 -13.72 -4.30
N HIS A 132 1.40 -13.44 -4.59
CA HIS A 132 0.27 -14.15 -3.98
C HIS A 132 -0.53 -15.02 -4.96
N TYR A 133 -0.54 -14.72 -6.26
CA TYR A 133 -1.45 -15.35 -7.22
C TYR A 133 -0.76 -16.08 -8.38
N MET A 134 0.50 -15.76 -8.70
CA MET A 134 1.27 -16.41 -9.78
C MET A 134 2.33 -17.36 -9.20
N LYS A 135 1.86 -18.37 -8.44
CA LYS A 135 2.70 -19.50 -8.02
C LYS A 135 2.72 -20.58 -9.08
#